data_AF-A0A2N2K5H4-F1
#
_entry.id   AF-A0A2N2K5H4-F1
#
_cell.length_a   1.000
_cell.length_b   1.000
_cell.length_c   1.000
_cell.angle_alpha   90.00
_cell.angle_beta   90.00
_cell.angle_gamma   90.00
#
_symmetry.space_group_name_H-M   'P 1'
#
loop_
_entity.id
_entity.type
_entity.pdbx_description
1 polymer ?
#
loop_
_entity_poly.entity_id
_entity_poly.type
_entity_poly.pdbx_seq_one_letter_code
_entity_poly.pdbx_strand_id
1 'polypeptide(L)'
;MVEAGGVEPSHLSVKSAVYKNPGKTPAKVDTLIQAGRTEVRDRMNRWLENSERNLLPLSRGDSFDEALGEWFFTGAVFDYEVEEVRCQLCEQVHLSHHFEIKNSLTGGSLLVGSSCILKFSGIQVRDYSGRVIVDSGERKSRLLEVVKGKIIESRLEPLRKLWAVDESNRSKIQELAESLKSDAGVPPNDLLFLLKQMDSHEIPYPAKNYKVSLKSYKERNQIFVMKAPGLQMIIPALSRSQLMKVYAWRKDLHLK
;
A
#
# COMPACT_ATOMS: atom_id res chain seq x y z
N MET A 1 56.79 23.24 -30.55
CA MET A 1 55.43 23.82 -30.42
C MET A 1 54.59 22.78 -29.70
N VAL A 2 54.64 22.77 -28.38
CA VAL A 2 53.66 23.32 -27.40
C VAL A 2 52.65 22.25 -26.97
N GLU A 3 53.03 21.59 -25.88
CA GLU A 3 52.29 21.22 -24.66
C GLU A 3 50.81 20.77 -24.65
N ALA A 4 50.60 19.78 -23.78
CA ALA A 4 49.35 19.26 -23.29
C ALA A 4 48.51 20.31 -22.54
N GLY A 5 47.18 20.23 -22.70
CA GLY A 5 46.22 21.00 -21.91
C GLY A 5 44.96 20.18 -21.70
N GLY A 6 44.73 19.77 -20.44
CA GLY A 6 43.47 19.21 -19.98
C GLY A 6 42.39 20.28 -19.88
N VAL A 7 41.13 19.88 -20.00
CA VAL A 7 39.98 20.70 -19.62
C VAL A 7 38.99 19.83 -18.85
N GLU A 8 38.81 20.21 -17.59
CA GLU A 8 37.88 19.67 -16.61
C GLU A 8 36.41 19.92 -16.99
N PRO A 9 35.47 19.10 -16.47
CA PRO A 9 34.04 19.35 -16.58
C PRO A 9 33.59 20.50 -15.66
N SER A 10 32.72 21.33 -16.24
CA SER A 10 32.14 22.54 -15.67
C SER A 10 31.29 22.30 -14.42
N HIS A 11 31.67 22.99 -13.34
CA HIS A 11 30.90 23.15 -12.11
C HIS A 11 29.62 23.98 -12.35
N LEU A 12 28.45 23.34 -12.27
CA LEU A 12 27.18 24.03 -12.04
C LEU A 12 27.04 24.32 -10.53
N SER A 13 27.32 25.58 -10.20
CA SER A 13 27.18 26.18 -8.87
C SER A 13 25.71 26.22 -8.44
N VAL A 14 25.30 25.31 -7.56
CA VAL A 14 24.07 25.47 -6.77
C VAL A 14 24.44 26.22 -5.49
N LYS A 15 24.14 27.52 -5.48
CA LYS A 15 24.23 28.39 -4.31
C LYS A 15 23.37 27.80 -3.18
N SER A 16 24.04 27.19 -2.20
CA SER A 16 23.40 26.80 -0.94
C SER A 16 23.12 28.06 -0.12
N ALA A 17 21.85 28.45 -0.03
CA ALA A 17 21.40 29.44 0.93
C ALA A 17 21.54 28.86 2.34
N VAL A 18 22.65 29.18 3.01
CA VAL A 18 22.89 28.86 4.41
C VAL A 18 21.93 29.68 5.26
N TYR A 19 20.81 29.09 5.66
CA TYR A 19 20.01 29.60 6.78
C TYR A 19 20.85 29.51 8.05
N LYS A 20 21.50 30.61 8.42
CA LYS A 20 22.17 30.76 9.72
C LYS A 20 21.08 30.82 10.79
N ASN A 21 20.94 29.75 11.55
CA ASN A 21 20.13 29.71 12.76
C ASN A 21 21.07 30.02 13.95
N PRO A 22 21.03 31.24 14.54
CA PRO A 22 21.94 31.61 15.60
C PRO A 22 21.40 31.05 16.93
N GLY A 23 21.84 29.86 17.33
CA GLY A 23 21.42 29.32 18.63
C GLY A 23 21.76 27.87 18.95
N LYS A 24 22.45 27.11 18.09
CA LYS A 24 22.95 25.77 18.43
C LYS A 24 24.44 25.65 18.14
N THR A 25 25.21 25.41 19.20
CA THR A 25 26.64 25.10 19.15
C THR A 25 26.87 23.86 18.25
N PRO A 26 27.91 23.85 17.38
CA PRO A 26 28.13 22.78 16.39
C PRO A 26 28.13 21.37 17.00
N ALA A 27 28.70 21.20 18.20
CA ALA A 27 28.74 19.93 18.91
C ALA A 27 27.37 19.29 19.19
N LYS A 28 26.30 20.09 19.38
CA LYS A 28 24.94 19.54 19.63
C LYS A 28 24.28 19.00 18.36
N VAL A 29 24.64 19.52 17.18
CA VAL A 29 24.09 19.05 15.91
C VAL A 29 24.76 17.73 15.51
N ASP A 30 26.07 17.62 15.68
CA ASP A 30 26.82 16.39 15.40
C ASP A 30 26.39 15.23 16.32
N THR A 31 26.17 15.52 17.60
CA THR A 31 25.68 14.52 18.57
C THR A 31 24.29 13.99 18.21
N LEU A 32 23.37 14.86 17.74
CA LEU A 32 22.03 14.46 17.30
C LEU A 32 22.06 13.64 16.00
N ILE A 33 22.94 13.99 15.07
CA ILE A 33 23.16 13.23 13.83
C ILE A 33 23.75 11.85 14.13
N GLN A 34 24.66 11.76 15.11
CA GLN A 34 25.31 10.51 15.51
C GLN A 34 24.37 9.61 16.30
N ALA A 35 23.56 10.16 17.22
CA ALA A 35 22.49 9.43 17.91
C ALA A 35 21.46 8.86 16.91
N GLY A 36 21.02 9.66 15.94
CA GLY A 36 20.12 9.19 14.87
C GLY A 36 20.72 8.08 14.00
N ARG A 37 22.04 8.12 13.72
CA ARG A 37 22.72 7.02 13.01
C ARG A 37 22.80 5.74 13.84
N THR A 38 23.04 5.85 15.14
CA THR A 38 23.11 4.70 16.05
C THR A 38 21.74 4.04 16.21
N GLU A 39 20.66 4.81 16.35
CA GLU A 39 19.29 4.28 16.43
C GLU A 39 18.86 3.57 15.14
N VAL A 40 19.21 4.12 13.96
CA VAL A 40 18.92 3.47 12.67
C VAL A 40 19.66 2.15 12.53
N ARG A 41 20.94 2.10 12.94
CA ARG A 41 21.75 0.88 12.92
C ARG A 41 21.18 -0.19 13.86
N ASP A 42 20.80 0.20 15.07
CA ASP A 42 20.24 -0.69 16.08
C ASP A 42 18.87 -1.26 15.66
N ARG A 43 18.04 -0.46 14.99
CA ARG A 43 16.80 -0.94 14.35
C ARG A 43 17.06 -1.89 13.17
N MET A 44 18.11 -1.64 12.39
CA MET A 44 18.49 -2.49 11.26
C MET A 44 18.96 -3.88 11.75
N ASN A 45 19.72 -3.92 12.84
CA ASN A 45 20.21 -5.15 13.45
C ASN A 45 19.04 -6.00 13.97
N ARG A 46 18.11 -5.41 14.75
CA ARG A 46 16.91 -6.13 15.23
C ARG A 46 16.06 -6.72 14.11
N TRP A 47 15.97 -6.03 12.97
CA TRP A 47 15.23 -6.55 11.82
C TRP A 47 15.86 -7.84 11.30
N LEU A 48 17.17 -7.81 11.06
CA LEU A 48 17.90 -8.97 10.53
C LEU A 48 17.86 -10.12 11.53
N GLU A 49 18.19 -9.88 12.79
CA GLU A 49 18.16 -10.87 13.87
C GLU A 49 16.80 -11.57 14.00
N ASN A 50 15.70 -10.80 14.00
CA ASN A 50 14.36 -11.37 14.02
C ASN A 50 14.08 -12.20 12.76
N SER A 51 14.51 -11.73 11.59
CA SER A 51 14.29 -12.43 10.33
C SER A 51 15.03 -13.76 10.29
N GLU A 52 16.28 -13.79 10.76
CA GLU A 52 17.09 -15.01 10.89
C GLU A 52 16.43 -15.99 11.85
N ARG A 53 16.09 -15.52 13.06
CA ARG A 53 15.46 -16.34 14.10
C ARG A 53 14.17 -17.00 13.64
N ASN A 54 13.38 -16.29 12.82
CA ASN A 54 12.06 -16.77 12.41
C ASN A 54 12.11 -17.63 11.13
N LEU A 55 13.09 -17.41 10.26
CA LEU A 55 13.18 -18.12 8.97
C LEU A 55 14.03 -19.39 9.05
N LEU A 56 15.15 -19.37 9.78
CA LEU A 56 16.07 -20.50 9.88
C LEU A 56 15.40 -21.79 10.42
N PRO A 57 14.61 -21.77 11.51
CA PRO A 57 13.99 -23.00 12.03
C PRO A 57 12.97 -23.65 11.08
N LEU A 58 12.55 -22.92 10.03
CA LEU A 58 11.61 -23.38 9.02
C LEU A 58 12.28 -23.74 7.70
N SER A 59 13.62 -23.71 7.65
CA SER A 59 14.43 -23.92 6.44
C SER A 59 15.39 -25.11 6.61
N ARG A 60 16.00 -25.57 5.51
CA ARG A 60 17.06 -26.60 5.56
C ARG A 60 18.46 -26.01 5.59
N GLY A 61 18.66 -24.83 5.00
CA GLY A 61 19.95 -24.14 4.99
C GLY A 61 20.44 -23.81 6.40
N ASP A 62 21.74 -23.97 6.60
CA ASP A 62 22.40 -23.72 7.89
C ASP A 62 22.79 -22.24 8.05
N SER A 63 22.78 -21.48 6.95
CA SER A 63 22.96 -20.03 6.93
C SER A 63 21.69 -19.30 6.45
N PHE A 64 21.55 -18.04 6.84
CA PHE A 64 20.39 -17.24 6.46
C PHE A 64 20.28 -17.04 4.95
N ASP A 65 21.41 -16.82 4.26
CA ASP A 65 21.43 -16.63 2.81
C ASP A 65 21.00 -17.90 2.05
N GLU A 66 21.47 -19.08 2.48
CA GLU A 66 21.02 -20.36 1.93
C GLU A 66 19.53 -20.57 2.17
N ALA A 67 19.10 -20.35 3.41
CA ALA A 67 17.71 -20.51 3.81
C ALA A 67 16.79 -19.59 2.99
N LEU A 68 17.15 -18.31 2.77
CA LEU A 68 16.38 -17.37 1.95
C LEU A 68 16.12 -17.89 0.54
N GLY A 69 17.08 -18.60 -0.07
CA GLY A 69 16.95 -19.17 -1.41
C GLY A 69 15.86 -20.24 -1.55
N GLU A 70 15.41 -20.80 -0.44
CA GLU A 70 14.34 -21.81 -0.39
C GLU A 70 12.93 -21.19 -0.47
N TRP A 71 12.80 -19.89 -0.21
CA TRP A 71 11.51 -19.21 -0.05
C TRP A 71 11.05 -18.50 -1.31
N PHE A 72 9.74 -18.53 -1.54
CA PHE A 72 9.11 -17.82 -2.65
C PHE A 72 7.77 -17.20 -2.23
N PHE A 73 7.45 -16.05 -2.80
CA PHE A 73 6.14 -15.42 -2.69
C PHE A 73 5.10 -16.24 -3.46
N THR A 74 4.00 -16.61 -2.81
CA THR A 74 3.00 -17.52 -3.38
C THR A 74 2.00 -16.83 -4.31
N GLY A 75 1.96 -15.50 -4.30
CA GLY A 75 0.89 -14.73 -4.95
C GLY A 75 -0.28 -14.41 -4.03
N ALA A 76 -0.33 -14.94 -2.80
CA ALA A 76 -1.41 -14.68 -1.85
C ALA A 76 -1.16 -13.41 -1.02
N VAL A 77 -2.21 -12.58 -0.89
CA VAL A 77 -2.21 -11.36 -0.08
C VAL A 77 -3.43 -11.32 0.83
N PHE A 78 -3.20 -10.92 2.07
CA PHE A 78 -4.19 -10.83 3.14
C PHE A 78 -4.27 -9.39 3.63
N ASP A 79 -5.50 -8.86 3.73
CA ASP A 79 -5.82 -7.58 4.37
C ASP A 79 -6.28 -7.89 5.80
N TYR A 80 -5.69 -7.20 6.77
CA TYR A 80 -6.10 -7.27 8.16
C TYR A 80 -6.61 -5.90 8.58
N GLU A 81 -7.84 -5.86 9.09
CA GLU A 81 -8.44 -4.62 9.58
C GLU A 81 -8.01 -4.27 11.01
N VAL A 82 -7.22 -5.14 11.66
CA VAL A 82 -6.83 -5.02 13.07
C VAL A 82 -5.36 -4.61 13.21
N GLU A 83 -5.09 -3.64 14.08
CA GLU A 83 -3.81 -2.95 14.21
C GLU A 83 -2.65 -3.81 14.79
N GLU A 84 -2.92 -5.04 15.23
CA GLU A 84 -1.96 -5.84 16.02
C GLU A 84 -1.27 -6.98 15.25
N VAL A 85 -1.58 -7.18 13.97
CA VAL A 85 -0.94 -8.27 13.19
C VAL A 85 0.51 -7.90 12.86
N ARG A 86 1.44 -8.78 13.27
CA ARG A 86 2.88 -8.63 13.08
C ARG A 86 3.36 -9.39 11.85
N CYS A 87 4.35 -8.82 11.17
CA CYS A 87 5.15 -9.55 10.19
C CYS A 87 5.77 -10.78 10.85
N GLN A 88 5.48 -11.98 10.35
CA GLN A 88 6.03 -13.22 10.93
C GLN A 88 7.53 -13.40 10.66
N LEU A 89 8.13 -12.54 9.83
CA LEU A 89 9.57 -12.53 9.56
C LEU A 89 10.30 -11.50 10.43
N CYS A 90 9.98 -10.21 10.29
CA CYS A 90 10.70 -9.14 10.99
C CYS A 90 10.00 -8.58 12.25
N GLU A 91 8.80 -9.07 12.58
CA GLU A 91 7.99 -8.71 13.76
C GLU A 91 7.53 -7.25 13.85
N GLN A 92 7.73 -6.47 12.79
CA GLN A 92 7.17 -5.13 12.67
C GLN A 92 5.63 -5.21 12.61
N VAL A 93 4.99 -4.25 13.28
CA VAL A 93 3.53 -4.05 13.38
C VAL A 93 3.03 -3.07 12.30
N HIS A 94 1.71 -2.84 12.27
CA HIS A 94 1.05 -1.83 11.43
C HIS A 94 1.22 -2.04 9.92
N LEU A 95 1.22 -3.31 9.50
CA LEU A 95 1.17 -3.66 8.08
C LEU A 95 -0.28 -3.72 7.60
N SER A 96 -0.63 -2.91 6.61
CA SER A 96 -1.96 -2.97 5.99
C SER A 96 -2.18 -4.24 5.16
N HIS A 97 -1.11 -4.86 4.67
CA HIS A 97 -1.18 -6.07 3.85
C HIS A 97 -0.05 -7.03 4.22
N HIS A 98 -0.39 -8.30 4.32
CA HIS A 98 0.57 -9.39 4.47
C HIS A 98 0.63 -10.23 3.20
N PHE A 99 1.82 -10.67 2.87
CA PHE A 99 2.16 -11.47 1.71
C PHE A 99 2.58 -12.84 2.20
N GLU A 100 2.02 -13.90 1.65
CA GLU A 100 2.45 -15.25 1.99
C GLU A 100 3.72 -15.61 1.23
N ILE A 101 4.74 -16.02 1.97
CA ILE A 101 5.92 -16.70 1.43
C ILE A 101 5.91 -18.15 1.90
N LYS A 102 6.36 -19.06 1.04
CA LYS A 102 6.50 -20.48 1.36
C LYS A 102 7.90 -20.98 1.10
N ASN A 103 8.36 -21.87 1.96
CA ASN A 103 9.56 -22.65 1.76
C ASN A 103 9.27 -23.82 0.82
N SER A 104 10.01 -23.91 -0.28
CA SER A 104 9.83 -24.95 -1.30
C SER A 104 10.30 -26.35 -0.88
N LEU A 105 11.16 -26.44 0.15
CA LEU A 105 11.76 -27.70 0.62
C LEU A 105 11.06 -28.28 1.86
N THR A 106 10.57 -27.42 2.77
CA THR A 106 9.94 -27.83 4.04
C THR A 106 8.43 -27.64 4.03
N GLY A 107 7.89 -26.81 3.12
CA GLY A 107 6.48 -26.43 3.10
C GLY A 107 6.09 -25.40 4.17
N GLY A 108 7.06 -24.90 4.96
CA GLY A 108 6.83 -23.82 5.92
C GLY A 108 6.24 -22.57 5.26
N SER A 109 5.39 -21.84 5.96
CA SER A 109 4.73 -20.64 5.45
C SER A 109 4.84 -19.48 6.44
N LEU A 110 5.03 -18.27 5.92
CA LEU A 110 5.08 -17.04 6.70
C LEU A 110 4.27 -15.93 6.02
N LEU A 111 3.57 -15.14 6.82
CA LEU A 111 2.88 -13.92 6.43
C LEU A 111 3.78 -12.72 6.74
N VAL A 112 4.26 -12.05 5.69
CA VAL A 112 5.29 -11.02 5.80
C VAL A 112 4.87 -9.70 5.17
N GLY A 113 5.54 -8.61 5.57
CA GLY A 113 5.41 -7.33 4.89
C GLY A 113 6.16 -7.32 3.55
N SER A 114 5.67 -6.52 2.59
CA SER A 114 6.34 -6.32 1.29
C SER A 114 7.78 -5.84 1.44
N SER A 115 8.07 -5.05 2.48
CA SER A 115 9.41 -4.58 2.80
C SER A 115 10.40 -5.72 3.05
N CYS A 116 9.98 -6.84 3.66
CA CYS A 116 10.85 -7.99 3.85
C CYS A 116 11.16 -8.68 2.53
N ILE A 117 10.14 -8.90 1.68
CA ILE A 117 10.32 -9.50 0.36
C ILE A 117 11.24 -8.63 -0.51
N LEU A 118 11.12 -7.31 -0.43
CA LEU A 118 11.96 -6.40 -1.22
C LEU A 118 13.38 -6.26 -0.66
N LYS A 119 13.55 -6.35 0.66
CA LYS A 119 14.85 -6.25 1.32
C LYS A 119 15.70 -7.51 1.14
N PHE A 120 15.08 -8.68 1.17
CA PHE A 120 15.76 -9.97 1.01
C PHE A 120 15.53 -10.51 -0.40
N SER A 121 16.47 -10.23 -1.31
CA SER A 121 16.38 -10.63 -2.72
C SER A 121 16.36 -12.15 -2.93
N GLY A 122 16.89 -12.92 -1.97
CA GLY A 122 16.84 -14.39 -1.98
C GLY A 122 15.41 -14.94 -1.98
N ILE A 123 14.43 -14.22 -1.40
CA ILE A 123 13.02 -14.59 -1.49
C ILE A 123 12.58 -14.41 -2.95
N GLN A 124 12.18 -15.49 -3.59
CA GLN A 124 11.85 -15.48 -5.00
C GLN A 124 10.47 -14.84 -5.23
N VAL A 125 10.39 -13.92 -6.18
CA VAL A 125 9.13 -13.37 -6.71
C VAL A 125 9.07 -13.74 -8.18
N ARG A 126 7.94 -14.27 -8.64
CA ARG A 126 7.81 -14.78 -10.00
C ARG A 126 6.80 -13.97 -10.83
N ASP A 127 7.08 -13.88 -12.12
CA ASP A 127 6.14 -13.35 -13.11
C ASP A 127 5.03 -14.38 -13.44
N TYR A 128 4.11 -13.99 -14.33
CA TYR A 128 3.00 -14.85 -14.76
C TYR A 128 3.43 -16.10 -15.54
N SER A 129 4.65 -16.09 -16.10
CA SER A 129 5.24 -17.24 -16.78
C SER A 129 6.04 -18.15 -15.83
N GLY A 130 6.10 -17.82 -14.54
CA GLY A 130 6.84 -18.56 -13.52
C GLY A 130 8.32 -18.22 -13.44
N ARG A 131 8.82 -17.24 -14.20
CA ARG A 131 10.23 -16.81 -14.16
C ARG A 131 10.49 -15.94 -12.93
N VAL A 132 11.67 -16.10 -12.32
CA VAL A 132 12.09 -15.29 -11.18
C VAL A 132 12.40 -13.86 -11.63
N ILE A 133 11.80 -12.89 -10.96
CA ILE A 133 12.01 -11.47 -11.16
C ILE A 133 13.21 -11.03 -10.31
N VAL A 134 14.28 -10.62 -10.99
CA VAL A 134 15.52 -10.14 -10.36
C VAL A 134 15.45 -8.63 -10.09
N ASP A 135 14.86 -7.87 -11.01
CA ASP A 135 14.79 -6.41 -10.88
C ASP A 135 13.91 -5.99 -9.68
N SER A 136 14.45 -5.09 -8.86
CA SER A 136 13.76 -4.61 -7.65
C SER A 136 12.50 -3.81 -7.95
N GLY A 137 12.49 -3.06 -9.07
CA GLY A 137 11.36 -2.26 -9.52
C GLY A 137 10.21 -3.15 -10.02
N GLU A 138 10.52 -4.18 -10.79
CA GLU A 138 9.57 -5.19 -11.25
C GLU A 138 9.01 -6.01 -10.08
N ARG A 139 9.84 -6.43 -9.11
CA ARG A 139 9.38 -7.11 -7.88
C ARG A 139 8.36 -6.25 -7.14
N LYS A 140 8.68 -4.96 -6.93
CA LYS A 140 7.76 -4.02 -6.28
C LYS A 140 6.47 -3.86 -7.07
N SER A 141 6.56 -3.74 -8.39
CA SER A 141 5.40 -3.64 -9.28
C SER A 141 4.51 -4.88 -9.18
N ARG A 142 5.10 -6.07 -9.15
CA ARG A 142 4.39 -7.34 -8.99
C ARG A 142 3.64 -7.43 -7.67
N LEU A 143 4.27 -7.07 -6.55
CA LEU A 143 3.60 -7.06 -5.24
C LEU A 143 2.43 -6.06 -5.21
N LEU A 144 2.62 -4.86 -5.78
CA LEU A 144 1.56 -3.84 -5.87
C LEU A 144 0.39 -4.29 -6.75
N GLU A 145 0.67 -4.98 -7.85
CA GLU A 145 -0.34 -5.52 -8.76
C GLU A 145 -1.23 -6.55 -8.06
N VAL A 146 -0.64 -7.48 -7.30
CA VAL A 146 -1.42 -8.47 -6.53
C VAL A 146 -2.31 -7.79 -5.50
N VAL A 147 -1.79 -6.78 -4.77
CA VAL A 147 -2.58 -5.98 -3.84
C VAL A 147 -3.75 -5.30 -4.56
N LYS A 148 -3.50 -4.65 -5.69
CA LYS A 148 -4.55 -4.01 -6.50
C LYS A 148 -5.62 -5.01 -6.93
N GLY A 149 -5.20 -6.19 -7.41
CA GLY A 149 -6.11 -7.26 -7.79
C GLY A 149 -7.00 -7.70 -6.62
N LYS A 150 -6.41 -7.89 -5.44
CA LYS A 150 -7.14 -8.26 -4.21
C LYS A 150 -8.16 -7.18 -3.80
N ILE A 151 -7.78 -5.91 -3.86
CA ILE A 151 -8.68 -4.79 -3.58
C ILE A 151 -9.82 -4.75 -4.60
N ILE A 152 -9.54 -4.88 -5.90
CA ILE A 152 -10.59 -4.91 -6.94
C ILE A 152 -11.56 -6.06 -6.67
N GLU A 153 -11.05 -7.26 -6.41
CA GLU A 153 -11.88 -8.43 -6.14
C GLU A 153 -12.76 -8.23 -4.89
N SER A 154 -12.22 -7.60 -3.84
CA SER A 154 -13.01 -7.27 -2.63
C SER A 154 -14.14 -6.27 -2.87
N ARG A 155 -14.08 -5.46 -3.94
CA ARG A 155 -15.18 -4.58 -4.38
C ARG A 155 -16.20 -5.35 -5.20
N LEU A 156 -15.72 -6.26 -6.06
CA LEU A 156 -16.56 -6.96 -7.03
C LEU A 156 -17.37 -8.10 -6.43
N GLU A 157 -16.85 -8.76 -5.38
CA GLU A 157 -17.55 -9.88 -4.75
C GLU A 157 -18.93 -9.49 -4.19
N PRO A 158 -19.08 -8.40 -3.41
CA PRO A 158 -20.40 -7.90 -2.99
C PRO A 158 -21.32 -7.53 -4.16
N LEU A 159 -20.77 -6.98 -5.24
CA LEU A 159 -21.54 -6.61 -6.43
C LEU A 159 -22.11 -7.83 -7.16
N ARG A 160 -21.39 -8.96 -7.20
CA ARG A 160 -21.91 -10.20 -7.78
C ARG A 160 -23.08 -10.75 -6.96
N LYS A 161 -22.98 -10.72 -5.63
CA LYS A 161 -24.09 -11.07 -4.74
C LYS A 161 -25.29 -10.15 -4.96
N LEU A 162 -25.05 -8.84 -5.03
CA LEU A 162 -26.10 -7.87 -5.22
C LEU A 162 -26.80 -8.06 -6.57
N TRP A 163 -26.04 -8.27 -7.64
CA TRP A 163 -26.59 -8.54 -8.97
C TRP A 163 -27.49 -9.78 -9.01
N ALA A 164 -27.18 -10.80 -8.21
CA ALA A 164 -27.99 -12.01 -8.13
C ALA A 164 -29.37 -11.75 -7.50
N VAL A 165 -29.45 -10.87 -6.49
CA VAL A 165 -30.67 -10.65 -5.68
C VAL A 165 -31.48 -9.41 -6.08
N ASP A 166 -30.87 -8.39 -6.67
CA ASP A 166 -31.53 -7.15 -7.08
C ASP A 166 -31.78 -7.13 -8.60
N GLU A 167 -32.80 -7.88 -9.03
CA GLU A 167 -33.12 -8.07 -10.44
C GLU A 167 -33.43 -6.74 -11.16
N SER A 168 -34.10 -5.83 -10.46
CA SER A 168 -34.57 -4.55 -10.99
C SER A 168 -33.44 -3.60 -11.37
N ASN A 169 -32.26 -3.74 -10.73
CA ASN A 169 -31.13 -2.85 -10.93
C ASN A 169 -29.92 -3.52 -11.58
N ARG A 170 -30.05 -4.76 -12.08
CA ARG A 170 -28.95 -5.55 -12.67
C ARG A 170 -28.11 -4.77 -13.68
N SER A 171 -28.76 -4.08 -14.62
CA SER A 171 -28.05 -3.30 -15.66
C SER A 171 -27.18 -2.19 -15.06
N LYS A 172 -27.70 -1.48 -14.05
CA LYS A 172 -26.95 -0.42 -13.36
C LYS A 172 -25.82 -0.99 -12.52
N ILE A 173 -26.06 -2.09 -11.81
CA ILE A 173 -25.02 -2.79 -11.02
C ILE A 173 -23.87 -3.24 -11.92
N GLN A 174 -24.20 -3.79 -13.10
CA GLN A 174 -23.22 -4.24 -14.07
C GLN A 174 -22.35 -3.08 -14.60
N GLU A 175 -22.97 -1.98 -15.02
CA GLU A 175 -22.25 -0.78 -15.50
C GLU A 175 -21.26 -0.26 -14.43
N LEU A 176 -21.69 -0.20 -13.17
CA LEU A 176 -20.84 0.27 -12.08
C LEU A 176 -19.73 -0.72 -11.73
N ALA A 177 -19.99 -2.03 -11.84
CA ALA A 177 -18.97 -3.06 -11.67
C ALA A 177 -17.87 -2.95 -12.72
N GLU A 178 -18.22 -2.63 -13.98
CA GLU A 178 -17.25 -2.42 -15.06
C GLU A 178 -16.32 -1.23 -14.77
N SER A 179 -16.89 -0.10 -14.30
CA SER A 179 -16.09 1.07 -13.89
C SER A 179 -15.15 0.79 -12.71
N LEU A 180 -15.60 -0.01 -11.74
CA LEU A 180 -14.79 -0.42 -10.58
C LEU A 180 -13.69 -1.41 -10.97
N LYS A 181 -13.93 -2.27 -11.96
CA LYS A 181 -12.94 -3.20 -12.51
C LYS A 181 -11.79 -2.48 -13.21
N SER A 182 -12.07 -1.37 -13.91
CA SER A 182 -11.04 -0.54 -14.56
C SER A 182 -10.37 0.46 -13.62
N ASP A 183 -10.66 0.41 -12.31
CA ASP A 183 -10.19 1.35 -11.29
C ASP A 183 -10.47 2.84 -11.62
N ALA A 184 -11.50 3.14 -12.43
CA ALA A 184 -11.84 4.50 -12.82
C ALA A 184 -12.49 5.29 -11.66
N GLY A 185 -13.12 4.57 -10.75
CA GLY A 185 -13.97 5.11 -9.68
C GLY A 185 -15.37 5.44 -10.19
N VAL A 186 -16.32 5.56 -9.28
CA VAL A 186 -17.74 5.83 -9.60
C VAL A 186 -18.19 7.18 -9.06
N PRO A 187 -19.20 7.83 -9.68
CA PRO A 187 -19.77 9.06 -9.16
C PRO A 187 -20.36 8.87 -7.74
N PRO A 188 -20.34 9.92 -6.88
CA PRO A 188 -20.84 9.83 -5.50
C PRO A 188 -22.25 9.27 -5.35
N ASN A 189 -23.20 9.69 -6.18
CA ASN A 189 -24.57 9.19 -6.10
C ASN A 189 -24.69 7.72 -6.53
N ASP A 190 -23.85 7.28 -7.46
CA ASP A 190 -23.85 5.89 -7.90
C ASP A 190 -23.19 4.98 -6.87
N LEU A 191 -22.13 5.45 -6.20
CA LEU A 191 -21.61 4.72 -5.05
C LEU A 191 -22.65 4.66 -3.92
N LEU A 192 -23.29 5.78 -3.58
CA LEU A 192 -24.32 5.80 -2.54
C LEU A 192 -25.48 4.86 -2.86
N PHE A 193 -25.88 4.79 -4.13
CA PHE A 193 -26.84 3.82 -4.61
C PHE A 193 -26.38 2.38 -4.32
N LEU A 194 -25.17 2.01 -4.73
CA LEU A 194 -24.64 0.66 -4.49
C LEU A 194 -24.59 0.32 -3.00
N LEU A 195 -24.07 1.21 -2.16
CA LEU A 195 -23.94 0.95 -0.72
C LEU A 195 -25.31 0.75 -0.06
N LYS A 196 -26.30 1.57 -0.43
CA LYS A 196 -27.68 1.40 0.05
C LYS A 196 -28.32 0.10 -0.41
N GLN A 197 -28.11 -0.28 -1.67
CA GLN A 197 -28.64 -1.55 -2.16
C GLN A 197 -27.99 -2.72 -1.41
N MET A 198 -26.67 -2.70 -1.20
CA MET A 198 -26.00 -3.72 -0.40
C MET A 198 -26.50 -3.76 1.05
N ASP A 199 -26.67 -2.61 1.71
CA ASP A 199 -27.26 -2.54 3.07
C ASP A 199 -28.67 -3.13 3.09
N SER A 200 -29.51 -2.80 2.11
CA SER A 200 -30.91 -3.26 2.04
C SER A 200 -31.05 -4.77 1.80
N HIS A 201 -30.01 -5.40 1.25
CA HIS A 201 -29.93 -6.84 1.00
C HIS A 201 -29.01 -7.56 2.00
N GLU A 202 -28.54 -6.88 3.05
CA GLU A 202 -27.65 -7.42 4.09
C GLU A 202 -26.34 -8.01 3.52
N ILE A 203 -25.84 -7.42 2.43
CA ILE A 203 -24.60 -7.85 1.79
C ILE A 203 -23.44 -7.09 2.43
N PRO A 204 -22.50 -7.75 3.12
CA PRO A 204 -21.35 -7.07 3.71
C PRO A 204 -20.40 -6.58 2.61
N TYR A 205 -19.83 -5.38 2.80
CA TYR A 205 -18.86 -4.81 1.87
C TYR A 205 -17.79 -3.97 2.58
N PRO A 206 -16.54 -3.97 2.08
CA PRO A 206 -15.48 -3.11 2.60
C PRO A 206 -15.57 -1.71 1.99
N ALA A 207 -16.34 -0.81 2.59
CA ALA A 207 -16.58 0.55 2.06
C ALA A 207 -15.27 1.30 1.69
N LYS A 208 -14.22 1.14 2.51
CA LYS A 208 -12.88 1.72 2.29
C LYS A 208 -12.23 1.33 0.97
N ASN A 209 -12.60 0.17 0.42
CA ASN A 209 -12.00 -0.34 -0.81
C ASN A 209 -12.64 0.28 -2.05
N TYR A 210 -13.84 0.86 -1.97
CA TYR A 210 -14.47 1.52 -3.11
C TYR A 210 -13.79 2.84 -3.45
N LYS A 211 -13.90 3.26 -4.72
CA LYS A 211 -13.24 4.46 -5.24
C LYS A 211 -14.29 5.45 -5.76
N VAL A 212 -14.29 6.65 -5.19
CA VAL A 212 -15.15 7.75 -5.61
C VAL A 212 -14.43 8.61 -6.66
N SER A 213 -15.11 8.91 -7.77
CA SER A 213 -14.67 9.90 -8.75
C SER A 213 -15.18 11.28 -8.38
N LEU A 214 -14.28 12.27 -8.30
CA LEU A 214 -14.59 13.69 -8.07
C LEU A 214 -13.90 14.59 -9.13
N LYS A 215 -13.75 14.06 -10.35
CA LYS A 215 -12.97 14.70 -11.43
C LYS A 215 -13.75 15.85 -12.07
N SER A 216 -15.05 15.69 -12.25
CA SER A 216 -15.94 16.66 -12.89
C SER A 216 -16.57 17.62 -11.88
N TYR A 217 -17.10 18.74 -12.39
CA TYR A 217 -17.95 19.62 -11.57
C TYR A 217 -19.23 18.91 -11.11
N LYS A 218 -19.86 18.12 -11.99
CA LYS A 218 -21.08 17.36 -11.69
C LYS A 218 -20.90 16.42 -10.49
N GLU A 219 -19.83 15.62 -10.48
CA GLU A 219 -19.53 14.71 -9.36
C GLU A 219 -19.26 15.46 -8.06
N ARG A 220 -18.50 16.55 -8.11
CA ARG A 220 -18.25 17.39 -6.92
C ARG A 220 -19.55 18.00 -6.37
N ASN A 221 -20.42 18.46 -7.25
CA ASN A 221 -21.73 18.98 -6.87
C ASN A 221 -22.62 17.92 -6.20
N GLN A 222 -22.50 16.63 -6.59
CA GLN A 222 -23.22 15.55 -5.90
C GLN A 222 -22.83 15.47 -4.42
N ILE A 223 -21.53 15.55 -4.07
CA ILE A 223 -21.11 15.63 -2.66
C ILE A 223 -21.65 16.87 -1.96
N PHE A 224 -21.61 18.02 -2.64
CA PHE A 224 -22.06 19.29 -2.06
C PHE A 224 -23.53 19.23 -1.63
N VAL A 225 -24.41 18.71 -2.50
CA VAL A 225 -25.86 18.64 -2.25
C VAL A 225 -26.30 17.37 -1.51
N MET A 226 -25.40 16.39 -1.30
CA MET A 226 -25.73 15.14 -0.62
C MET A 226 -26.06 15.36 0.87
N LYS A 227 -27.18 14.79 1.33
CA LYS A 227 -27.56 14.85 2.75
C LYS A 227 -26.52 14.14 3.64
N ALA A 228 -26.37 14.61 4.87
CA ALA A 228 -25.36 14.09 5.81
C ALA A 228 -25.36 12.56 5.97
N PRO A 229 -26.50 11.84 6.12
CA PRO A 229 -26.48 10.39 6.23
C PRO A 229 -25.89 9.69 5.02
N GLY A 230 -26.19 10.17 3.80
CA GLY A 230 -25.61 9.61 2.58
C GLY A 230 -24.11 9.86 2.50
N LEU A 231 -23.66 11.05 2.92
CA LEU A 231 -22.24 11.38 2.91
C LEU A 231 -21.44 10.51 3.88
N GLN A 232 -22.00 10.19 5.06
CA GLN A 232 -21.35 9.30 6.02
C GLN A 232 -21.08 7.90 5.44
N MET A 233 -21.94 7.38 4.57
CA MET A 233 -21.70 6.11 3.87
C MET A 233 -20.53 6.19 2.87
N ILE A 234 -20.31 7.37 2.29
CA ILE A 234 -19.29 7.59 1.24
C ILE A 234 -17.92 7.94 1.82
N ILE A 235 -17.86 8.57 2.99
CA ILE A 235 -16.62 9.01 3.64
C ILE A 235 -15.54 7.92 3.67
N PRO A 236 -15.83 6.64 4.03
CA PRO A 236 -14.83 5.59 4.04
C PRO A 236 -14.13 5.38 2.69
N ALA A 237 -14.84 5.60 1.57
CA ALA A 237 -14.34 5.41 0.21
C ALA A 237 -13.55 6.63 -0.34
N LEU A 238 -13.46 7.73 0.43
CA LEU A 238 -12.71 8.91 0.04
C LEU A 238 -11.23 8.75 0.41
N SER A 239 -10.35 9.02 -0.55
CA SER A 239 -8.93 9.20 -0.22
C SER A 239 -8.74 10.39 0.73
N ARG A 240 -7.65 10.39 1.50
CA ARG A 240 -7.32 11.51 2.41
C ARG A 240 -7.36 12.88 1.72
N SER A 241 -6.86 12.97 0.48
CA SER A 241 -6.90 14.22 -0.30
C SER A 241 -8.33 14.63 -0.66
N GLN A 242 -9.18 13.68 -1.04
CA GLN A 242 -10.59 13.95 -1.32
C GLN A 242 -11.32 14.37 -0.04
N LEU A 243 -11.10 13.67 1.06
CA LEU A 243 -11.72 13.97 2.35
C LEU A 243 -11.41 15.40 2.80
N MET A 244 -10.14 15.83 2.70
CA MET A 244 -9.76 17.22 3.02
C MET A 244 -10.52 18.25 2.16
N LYS A 245 -10.74 17.96 0.87
CA LYS A 245 -11.52 18.83 -0.01
C LYS A 245 -12.99 18.87 0.38
N VAL A 246 -13.57 17.70 0.71
CA VAL A 246 -14.95 17.60 1.16
C VAL A 246 -15.16 18.40 2.43
N TYR A 247 -14.26 18.29 3.42
CA TYR A 247 -14.32 19.10 4.64
C TYR A 247 -14.25 20.60 4.35
N ALA A 248 -13.38 21.02 3.43
CA ALA A 248 -13.32 22.43 3.03
C ALA A 248 -14.63 22.93 2.38
N TRP A 249 -15.37 22.05 1.67
CA TRP A 249 -16.65 22.39 1.04
C TRP A 249 -17.85 22.30 1.99
N ARG A 250 -17.79 21.41 2.99
CA ARG A 250 -18.90 21.01 3.86
C ARG A 250 -18.57 21.34 5.31
N LYS A 251 -18.72 22.62 5.65
CA LYS A 251 -18.46 23.13 7.01
C LYS A 251 -19.33 22.46 8.08
N ASP A 252 -20.47 21.88 7.68
CA ASP A 252 -21.37 21.10 8.52
C ASP A 252 -20.77 19.78 9.04
N LEU A 253 -19.66 19.31 8.46
CA LEU A 253 -18.93 18.12 8.91
C LEU A 253 -17.86 18.42 9.97
N HIS A 254 -17.57 19.70 10.26
CA HIS A 254 -16.64 20.09 11.31
C HIS A 254 -17.24 20.05 12.73
N LEU A 255 -18.47 19.58 12.85
CA LEU A 255 -19.15 19.37 14.13
C LEU A 255 -19.35 17.87 14.33
N LYS A 256 -18.29 17.20 14.81
CA LYS A 256 -18.30 16.04 15.71
C LYS A 256 -16.87 15.65 16.06
#